data_AF-A0A2R8BH24-F1
#
_entry.id   AF-A0A2R8BH24-F1
#
_cell.length_a   1.000
_cell.length_b   1.000
_cell.length_c   1.000
_cell.angle_alpha   90.00
_cell.angle_beta   90.00
_cell.angle_gamma   90.00
#
_symmetry.space_group_name_H-M   'P 1'
#
loop_
_entity.id
_entity.type
_entity.pdbx_description
1 polymer ?
#
loop_
_entity_poly.entity_id
_entity_poly.type
_entity_poly.pdbx_seq_one_letter_code
_entity_poly.pdbx_strand_id
1 'polypeptide(L)'
;MKRTVSGLSVIRAGRTVLYPTSLTIAAGERIGVVGASGSGKSTLGHALVDDLRQQGVRVAHVPQSPDEALDPLRSMAFHWNEATRALGLPQDKNLQQRLFKALKIDHGDLRKRPWGWSRGMQQRFVIAMAMIGAPDVLVMDEPTSALDPIVAVRTMVLLDEQLRGSSTAMLLITHDLGLAAQYVTRLLVMDGGRLVEDSPTRTLLEQPQSKTAKSLCAHRSWLSLPC
;
A
#
# COMPACT_ATOMS: atom_id res chain seq x y z
N MET A 1 17.21 10.19 1.83
CA MET A 1 16.97 10.35 3.28
C MET A 1 16.38 9.04 3.81
N LYS A 2 16.87 8.55 4.96
CA LYS A 2 16.42 7.30 5.59
C LYS A 2 15.65 7.66 6.88
N ARG A 3 14.40 7.19 7.00
CA ARG A 3 13.55 7.35 8.17
C ARG A 3 13.69 6.12 9.05
N THR A 4 13.73 6.33 10.36
CA THR A 4 13.87 5.25 11.35
C THR A 4 12.65 5.28 12.26
N VAL A 5 12.09 4.11 12.47
CA VAL A 5 10.97 3.89 13.37
C VAL A 5 11.42 2.84 14.37
N SER A 6 11.29 3.13 15.66
CA SER A 6 11.92 2.33 16.71
C SER A 6 10.92 1.97 17.80
N GLY A 7 10.93 0.71 18.20
CA GLY A 7 10.14 0.23 19.34
C GLY A 7 8.63 0.28 19.14
N LEU A 8 8.13 0.26 17.90
CA LEU A 8 6.69 0.20 17.63
C LEU A 8 6.09 -1.03 18.30
N SER A 9 5.11 -0.79 19.16
CA SER A 9 4.35 -1.85 19.81
C SER A 9 2.90 -1.43 19.95
N VAL A 10 2.00 -2.42 19.95
CA VAL A 10 0.57 -2.18 20.08
C VAL A 10 0.00 -3.19 21.04
N ILE A 11 -0.73 -2.68 22.04
CA ILE A 11 -1.48 -3.48 23.02
C ILE A 11 -2.96 -3.22 22.79
N ARG A 12 -3.75 -4.29 22.66
CA ARG A 12 -5.22 -4.22 22.57
C ARG A 12 -5.84 -5.15 23.60
N ALA A 13 -6.78 -4.64 24.40
CA ALA A 13 -7.46 -5.39 25.45
C ALA A 13 -6.48 -6.17 26.38
N GLY A 14 -5.37 -5.53 26.77
CA GLY A 14 -4.35 -6.12 27.64
C GLY A 14 -3.44 -7.16 26.98
N ARG A 15 -3.57 -7.41 25.68
CA ARG A 15 -2.70 -8.34 24.92
C ARG A 15 -1.83 -7.60 23.93
N THR A 16 -0.56 -7.95 23.87
CA THR A 16 0.36 -7.45 22.84
C THR A 16 -0.03 -8.04 21.49
N VAL A 17 -0.42 -7.18 20.55
CA VAL A 17 -0.78 -7.55 19.17
C VAL A 17 0.32 -7.20 18.17
N LEU A 18 1.21 -6.26 18.53
CA LEU A 18 2.46 -5.99 17.84
C LEU A 18 3.56 -5.90 18.90
N TYR A 19 4.54 -6.80 18.84
CA TYR A 19 5.72 -6.76 19.69
C TYR A 19 6.67 -5.65 19.23
N PRO A 20 7.50 -5.10 20.13
CA PRO A 20 8.45 -4.04 19.81
C PRO A 20 9.22 -4.33 18.53
N THR A 21 8.95 -3.52 17.51
CA THR A 21 9.48 -3.68 16.16
C THR A 21 10.13 -2.37 15.75
N SER A 22 11.34 -2.46 15.19
CA SER A 22 12.03 -1.31 14.63
C SER A 22 12.29 -1.59 13.16
N LEU A 23 12.09 -0.58 12.32
CA LEU A 23 12.39 -0.67 10.90
C LEU A 23 12.88 0.67 10.37
N THR A 24 13.42 0.63 9.16
CA THR A 24 13.87 1.83 8.45
C THR A 24 13.27 1.85 7.06
N ILE A 25 12.94 3.05 6.60
CA ILE A 25 12.31 3.31 5.30
C ILE A 25 13.12 4.40 4.61
N ALA A 26 13.76 4.05 3.50
CA ALA A 26 14.45 4.99 2.65
C ALA A 26 13.48 5.62 1.63
N ALA A 27 13.78 6.86 1.22
CA ALA A 27 13.06 7.52 0.13
C ALA A 27 13.07 6.65 -1.14
N GLY A 28 11.90 6.49 -1.76
CA GLY A 28 11.71 5.67 -2.97
C GLY A 28 11.77 4.15 -2.74
N GLU A 29 12.00 3.68 -1.51
CA GLU A 29 12.10 2.25 -1.21
C GLU A 29 10.76 1.54 -1.43
N ARG A 30 10.82 0.31 -1.96
CA ARG A 30 9.65 -0.56 -2.13
C ARG A 30 9.74 -1.70 -1.12
N ILE A 31 8.87 -1.67 -0.12
CA ILE A 31 8.85 -2.61 0.98
C ILE A 31 7.54 -3.39 0.94
N GLY A 32 7.62 -4.72 1.00
CA GLY A 32 6.45 -5.58 1.18
C GLY A 32 6.36 -6.09 2.61
N VAL A 33 5.17 -6.10 3.21
CA VAL A 33 4.88 -6.76 4.49
C VAL A 33 4.00 -7.96 4.22
N VAL A 34 4.53 -9.15 4.46
CA VAL A 34 3.88 -10.44 4.17
C VAL A 34 3.73 -11.30 5.40
N GLY A 35 2.83 -12.28 5.33
CA GLY A 35 2.49 -13.16 6.45
C GLY A 35 1.03 -13.62 6.40
N ALA A 36 0.71 -14.64 7.20
CA ALA A 36 -0.64 -15.19 7.29
C ALA A 36 -1.67 -14.14 7.74
N SER A 37 -2.96 -14.40 7.49
CA SER A 37 -4.03 -13.59 8.08
C SER A 37 -3.91 -13.62 9.61
N GLY A 38 -4.10 -12.47 10.26
CA GLY A 38 -3.92 -12.33 11.71
C GLY A 38 -2.46 -12.25 12.20
N SER A 39 -1.45 -12.26 11.33
CA SER A 39 -0.04 -12.19 11.76
C SER A 39 0.41 -10.81 12.27
N GLY A 40 -0.47 -9.80 12.21
CA GLY A 40 -0.18 -8.44 12.69
C GLY A 40 0.25 -7.45 11.62
N LYS A 41 0.15 -7.78 10.32
CA LYS A 41 0.59 -6.91 9.20
C LYS A 41 -0.13 -5.55 9.19
N SER A 42 -1.45 -5.55 9.19
CA SER A 42 -2.27 -4.32 9.25
C SER A 42 -2.03 -3.54 10.55
N THR A 43 -1.80 -4.24 11.66
CA THR A 43 -1.43 -3.61 12.94
C THR A 43 -0.10 -2.86 12.83
N LEU A 44 0.91 -3.47 12.21
CA LEU A 44 2.18 -2.81 11.92
C LEU A 44 1.98 -1.61 10.99
N GLY A 45 1.19 -1.78 9.92
CA GLY A 45 0.86 -0.72 8.97
C GLY A 45 0.26 0.51 9.63
N HIS A 46 -0.81 0.32 10.43
CA HIS A 46 -1.45 1.42 11.15
C HIS A 46 -0.53 2.08 12.18
N ALA A 47 0.17 1.28 12.99
CA ALA A 47 1.11 1.82 13.99
C ALA A 47 2.23 2.64 13.34
N LEU A 48 2.71 2.19 12.19
CA LEU A 48 3.71 2.90 11.40
C LEU A 48 3.17 4.20 10.81
N VAL A 49 1.94 4.21 10.28
CA VAL A 49 1.30 5.43 9.76
C VAL A 49 1.22 6.49 10.85
N ASP A 50 0.78 6.11 12.05
CA ASP A 50 0.63 7.03 13.19
C ASP A 50 1.98 7.60 13.64
N ASP A 51 2.98 6.74 13.82
CA ASP A 51 4.33 7.15 14.24
C ASP A 51 5.00 8.06 13.20
N LEU A 52 4.97 7.68 11.92
CA LEU A 52 5.53 8.51 10.85
C LEU A 52 4.86 9.89 10.76
N ARG A 53 3.54 9.97 10.95
CA ARG A 53 2.82 11.25 10.99
C ARG A 53 3.24 12.10 12.18
N GLN A 54 3.45 11.49 13.36
CA GLN A 54 3.98 12.20 14.53
C GLN A 54 5.39 12.74 14.29
N GLN A 55 6.19 12.05 13.47
CA GLN A 55 7.50 12.54 13.01
C GLN A 55 7.42 13.61 11.90
N GLY A 56 6.22 14.06 11.52
CA GLY A 56 6.01 15.05 10.45
C GLY A 56 6.19 14.52 9.04
N VAL A 57 6.21 13.19 8.85
CA VAL A 57 6.29 12.56 7.52
C VAL A 57 4.92 12.62 6.84
N ARG A 58 4.89 12.97 5.55
CA ARG A 58 3.64 12.99 4.77
C ARG A 58 3.28 11.57 4.37
N VAL A 59 2.37 10.95 5.13
CA VAL A 59 1.92 9.57 4.90
C VAL A 59 0.53 9.54 4.30
N ALA A 60 0.41 8.91 3.13
CA ALA A 60 -0.87 8.57 2.54
C ALA A 60 -1.17 7.08 2.78
N HIS A 61 -2.43 6.77 3.11
CA HIS A 61 -2.90 5.41 3.36
C HIS A 61 -3.96 5.05 2.32
N VAL A 62 -3.80 3.89 1.68
CA VAL A 62 -4.78 3.29 0.77
C VAL A 62 -5.38 2.08 1.47
N PRO A 63 -6.69 2.09 1.77
CA PRO A 63 -7.35 0.97 2.42
C PRO A 63 -7.50 -0.23 1.50
N GLN A 64 -7.91 -1.35 2.10
CA GLN A 64 -8.11 -2.63 1.43
C GLN A 64 -9.19 -2.58 0.35
N SER A 65 -10.27 -1.86 0.62
CA SER A 65 -11.35 -1.68 -0.34
C SER A 65 -11.62 -0.20 -0.65
N PRO A 66 -12.04 0.12 -1.89
CA PRO A 66 -12.48 1.48 -2.21
C PRO A 66 -13.66 1.94 -1.36
N ASP A 67 -14.49 1.00 -0.90
CA ASP A 67 -15.69 1.24 -0.11
C ASP A 67 -15.38 1.86 1.26
N GLU A 68 -14.15 1.65 1.77
CA GLU A 68 -13.66 2.31 3.00
C GLU A 68 -13.22 3.77 2.78
N ALA A 69 -12.91 4.14 1.53
CA ALA A 69 -12.45 5.48 1.17
C ALA A 69 -13.52 6.33 0.46
N LEU A 70 -14.53 5.71 -0.14
CA LEU A 70 -15.51 6.37 -0.99
C LEU A 70 -16.91 6.27 -0.37
N ASP A 71 -17.45 7.41 0.06
CA ASP A 71 -18.89 7.54 0.36
C ASP A 71 -19.71 7.24 -0.92
N PRO A 72 -20.54 6.19 -0.94
CA PRO A 72 -21.35 5.84 -2.09
C PRO A 72 -22.32 6.96 -2.44
N LEU A 73 -22.77 7.74 -1.45
CA LEU A 73 -23.72 8.82 -1.64
C LEU A 73 -23.10 10.12 -2.18
N ARG A 74 -21.81 10.13 -2.52
CA ARG A 74 -21.11 11.30 -3.05
C ARG A 74 -20.55 11.03 -4.44
N SER A 75 -20.38 12.08 -5.23
CA SER A 75 -19.78 11.96 -6.56
C SER A 75 -18.27 11.77 -6.45
N MET A 76 -17.64 11.23 -7.49
CA MET A 76 -16.19 11.12 -7.55
C MET A 76 -15.52 12.51 -7.51
N ALA A 77 -16.14 13.53 -8.11
CA ALA A 77 -15.69 14.92 -8.00
C ALA A 77 -15.65 15.41 -6.54
N PHE A 78 -16.67 15.06 -5.74
CA PHE A 78 -16.71 15.42 -4.31
C PHE A 78 -15.50 14.84 -3.58
N HIS A 79 -15.21 13.55 -3.79
CA HIS A 79 -14.08 12.87 -3.14
C HIS A 79 -12.73 13.50 -3.51
N TRP A 80 -12.51 13.80 -4.79
CA TRP A 80 -11.30 14.48 -5.24
C TRP A 80 -11.12 15.86 -4.61
N ASN A 81 -12.20 16.65 -4.60
CA ASN A 81 -12.20 17.99 -4.03
C ASN A 81 -12.01 17.96 -2.51
N GLU A 82 -12.51 16.92 -1.85
CA GLU A 82 -12.35 16.78 -0.41
C GLU A 82 -10.94 16.36 -0.02
N ALA A 83 -10.34 15.42 -0.77
CA ALA A 83 -8.95 15.02 -0.55
C ALA A 83 -7.97 16.20 -0.73
N THR A 84 -8.17 17.01 -1.77
CA THR A 84 -7.37 18.23 -1.99
C THR A 84 -7.57 19.24 -0.86
N ARG A 85 -8.81 19.49 -0.43
CA ARG A 85 -9.13 20.40 0.68
C ARG A 85 -8.54 19.95 2.01
N ALA A 86 -8.63 18.66 2.33
CA ALA A 86 -8.08 18.08 3.56
C ALA A 86 -6.55 18.23 3.66
N LEU A 87 -5.86 18.28 2.51
CA LEU A 87 -4.42 18.52 2.43
C LEU A 87 -4.06 20.02 2.37
N GLY A 88 -5.03 20.93 2.37
CA GLY A 88 -4.80 22.36 2.21
C GLY A 88 -4.24 22.75 0.83
N LEU A 89 -4.49 21.91 -0.19
CA LEU A 89 -3.94 22.09 -1.54
C LEU A 89 -4.97 22.80 -2.45
N PRO A 90 -4.51 23.66 -3.37
CA PRO A 90 -5.39 24.24 -4.39
C PRO A 90 -5.89 23.16 -5.35
N GLN A 91 -7.00 23.45 -6.03
CA GLN A 91 -7.45 22.62 -7.14
C GLN A 91 -6.46 22.74 -8.32
N ASP A 92 -5.71 21.67 -8.58
CA ASP A 92 -4.77 21.58 -9.68
C ASP A 92 -5.29 20.61 -10.75
N LYS A 93 -5.85 21.17 -11.83
CA LYS A 93 -6.37 20.39 -12.96
C LYS A 93 -5.28 19.66 -13.72
N ASN A 94 -4.06 20.21 -13.80
CA ASN A 94 -2.95 19.58 -14.52
C ASN A 94 -2.45 18.35 -13.75
N LEU A 95 -2.32 18.47 -12.43
CA LEU A 95 -2.01 17.34 -11.55
C LEU A 95 -3.09 16.26 -11.65
N GLN A 96 -4.37 16.65 -11.57
CA GLN A 96 -5.50 15.72 -11.70
C GLN A 96 -5.43 14.94 -13.01
N GLN A 97 -5.32 15.64 -14.15
CA GLN A 97 -5.24 15.01 -15.47
C GLN A 97 -4.04 14.07 -15.59
N ARG A 98 -2.87 14.48 -15.06
CA ARG A 98 -1.66 13.65 -15.08
C ARG A 98 -1.84 12.36 -14.29
N LEU A 99 -2.34 12.44 -13.05
CA LEU A 99 -2.60 11.27 -12.21
C LEU A 99 -3.67 10.37 -12.81
N PHE A 100 -4.74 10.95 -13.36
CA PHE A 100 -5.83 10.17 -13.97
C PHE A 100 -5.37 9.44 -15.23
N LYS A 101 -4.56 10.09 -16.07
CA LYS A 101 -3.99 9.46 -17.26
C LYS A 101 -2.98 8.36 -16.89
N ALA A 102 -2.12 8.61 -15.91
CA ALA A 102 -1.15 7.63 -15.42
C ALA A 102 -1.86 6.38 -14.87
N LEU A 103 -2.94 6.56 -14.10
CA LEU A 103 -3.70 5.48 -13.50
C LEU A 103 -4.88 4.98 -14.35
N LYS A 104 -4.95 5.39 -15.64
CA LYS A 104 -5.97 4.94 -16.60
C LYS A 104 -7.41 5.05 -16.05
N ILE A 105 -7.76 6.23 -15.54
CA ILE A 105 -9.10 6.60 -15.05
C ILE A 105 -9.62 7.91 -15.64
N ASP A 106 -8.91 8.48 -16.62
CA ASP A 106 -9.20 9.73 -17.32
C ASP A 106 -10.52 9.74 -18.11
N HIS A 107 -11.03 8.56 -18.46
CA HIS A 107 -12.34 8.37 -19.11
C HIS A 107 -13.52 8.30 -18.12
N GLY A 108 -13.26 8.34 -16.80
CA GLY A 108 -14.30 8.25 -15.79
C GLY A 108 -15.06 9.58 -15.63
N ASP A 109 -16.40 9.52 -15.68
CA ASP A 109 -17.23 10.70 -15.42
C ASP A 109 -17.26 11.00 -13.90
N LEU A 110 -16.62 12.11 -13.52
CA LEU A 110 -16.51 12.53 -12.12
C LEU A 110 -17.85 12.94 -11.49
N ARG A 111 -18.89 13.21 -12.29
CA ARG A 111 -20.24 13.52 -11.78
C ARG A 111 -20.95 12.27 -11.26
N LYS A 112 -20.51 11.09 -11.68
CA LYS A 112 -21.03 9.82 -11.19
C LYS A 112 -20.58 9.56 -9.77
N ARG A 113 -21.32 8.68 -9.10
CA ARG A 113 -21.02 8.12 -7.79
C ARG A 113 -20.21 6.83 -7.95
N PRO A 114 -19.60 6.28 -6.87
CA PRO A 114 -18.71 5.12 -6.97
C PRO A 114 -19.29 3.94 -7.76
N TRP A 115 -20.56 3.58 -7.54
CA TRP A 115 -21.22 2.48 -8.27
C TRP A 115 -21.31 2.66 -9.78
N GLY A 116 -21.14 3.89 -10.29
CA GLY A 116 -21.07 4.17 -11.73
C GLY A 116 -19.70 3.90 -12.34
N TRP A 117 -18.72 3.50 -11.53
CA TRP A 117 -17.35 3.17 -11.91
C TRP A 117 -17.07 1.69 -11.58
N SER A 118 -16.21 1.03 -12.37
CA SER A 118 -15.76 -0.33 -12.03
C SER A 118 -14.91 -0.32 -10.75
N ARG A 119 -14.90 -1.43 -9.99
CA ARG A 119 -14.07 -1.53 -8.76
C ARG A 119 -12.59 -1.22 -9.00
N GLY A 120 -12.05 -1.64 -10.15
CA GLY A 120 -10.68 -1.31 -10.53
C GLY A 120 -10.45 0.18 -10.76
N MET A 121 -11.40 0.89 -11.39
CA MET A 121 -11.32 2.34 -11.53
C MET A 121 -11.48 3.05 -10.18
N GLN A 122 -12.36 2.56 -9.31
CA GLN A 122 -12.53 3.09 -7.96
C GLN A 122 -11.22 2.97 -7.15
N GLN A 123 -10.58 1.79 -7.17
CA GLN A 123 -9.31 1.59 -6.46
C GLN A 123 -8.21 2.49 -7.01
N ARG A 124 -8.07 2.58 -8.34
CA ARG A 124 -7.11 3.48 -8.98
C ARG A 124 -7.39 4.95 -8.68
N PHE A 125 -8.65 5.34 -8.51
CA PHE A 125 -9.02 6.67 -8.07
C PHE A 125 -8.63 6.92 -6.61
N VAL A 126 -8.82 5.96 -5.70
CA VAL A 126 -8.35 6.07 -4.31
C VAL A 126 -6.82 6.21 -4.25
N ILE A 127 -6.09 5.43 -5.05
CA ILE A 127 -4.64 5.58 -5.21
C ILE A 127 -4.28 6.97 -5.75
N ALA A 128 -5.02 7.48 -6.75
CA ALA A 128 -4.81 8.82 -7.29
C ALA A 128 -4.97 9.89 -6.19
N MET A 129 -6.01 9.78 -5.35
CA MET A 129 -6.23 10.69 -4.23
C MET A 129 -5.09 10.65 -3.21
N ALA A 130 -4.61 9.44 -2.86
CA ALA A 130 -3.47 9.26 -1.97
C ALA A 130 -2.18 9.93 -2.49
N MET A 131 -2.05 10.07 -3.82
CA MET A 131 -0.89 10.65 -4.48
C MET A 131 -0.94 12.17 -4.66
N ILE A 132 -2.09 12.83 -4.40
CA ILE A 132 -2.28 14.28 -4.60
C ILE A 132 -1.19 15.10 -3.89
N GLY A 133 -0.92 14.77 -2.62
CA GLY A 133 0.02 15.51 -1.77
C GLY A 133 1.49 15.16 -1.97
N ALA A 134 1.82 14.37 -3.00
CA ALA A 134 3.16 13.82 -3.22
C ALA A 134 3.75 13.22 -1.92
N PRO A 135 3.12 12.17 -1.37
CA PRO A 135 3.48 11.64 -0.05
C PRO A 135 4.93 11.16 -0.01
N ASP A 136 5.55 11.26 1.17
CA ASP A 136 6.87 10.69 1.41
C ASP A 136 6.77 9.16 1.52
N VAL A 137 5.66 8.66 2.10
CA VAL A 137 5.36 7.23 2.24
C VAL A 137 3.91 6.95 1.85
N LEU A 138 3.73 6.01 0.93
CA LEU A 138 2.45 5.43 0.57
C LEU A 138 2.31 4.06 1.25
N VAL A 139 1.38 3.95 2.19
CA VAL A 139 1.05 2.67 2.86
C VAL A 139 -0.22 2.11 2.23
N MET A 140 -0.17 0.86 1.80
CA MET A 140 -1.31 0.20 1.15
C MET A 140 -1.59 -1.13 1.85
N ASP A 141 -2.79 -1.26 2.42
CA ASP A 141 -3.20 -2.47 3.13
C ASP A 141 -4.08 -3.36 2.26
N GLU A 142 -3.54 -4.47 1.75
CA GLU A 142 -4.20 -5.37 0.82
C GLU A 142 -4.94 -4.67 -0.35
N PRO A 143 -4.30 -3.73 -1.07
CA PRO A 143 -4.98 -2.79 -1.98
C PRO A 143 -5.64 -3.44 -3.20
N THR A 144 -5.47 -4.75 -3.37
CA THR A 144 -5.95 -5.51 -4.54
C THR A 144 -6.83 -6.70 -4.16
N SER A 145 -7.12 -6.93 -2.87
CA SER A 145 -7.85 -8.14 -2.44
C SER A 145 -9.29 -8.21 -2.96
N ALA A 146 -9.93 -7.05 -3.14
CA ALA A 146 -11.31 -6.93 -3.64
C ALA A 146 -11.41 -6.78 -5.17
N LEU A 147 -10.33 -7.05 -5.90
CA LEU A 147 -10.25 -6.92 -7.36
C LEU A 147 -10.08 -8.28 -8.03
N ASP A 148 -10.56 -8.40 -9.27
CA ASP A 148 -10.18 -9.50 -10.15
C ASP A 148 -8.64 -9.54 -10.34
N PRO A 149 -8.00 -10.74 -10.39
CA PRO A 149 -6.55 -10.86 -10.47
C PRO A 149 -5.89 -10.07 -11.62
N ILE A 150 -6.52 -9.99 -12.80
CA ILE A 150 -5.97 -9.25 -13.94
C ILE A 150 -6.03 -7.74 -13.65
N VAL A 151 -7.11 -7.28 -13.02
CA VAL A 151 -7.29 -5.87 -12.64
C VAL A 151 -6.34 -5.48 -11.51
N ALA A 152 -6.08 -6.38 -10.56
CA ALA A 152 -5.10 -6.23 -9.49
C ALA A 152 -3.70 -6.00 -10.05
N VAL A 153 -3.21 -6.92 -10.89
CA VAL A 153 -1.90 -6.82 -11.56
C VAL A 153 -1.80 -5.52 -12.34
N ARG A 154 -2.80 -5.21 -13.18
CA ARG A 154 -2.81 -3.96 -13.95
C ARG A 154 -2.74 -2.72 -13.07
N THR A 155 -3.41 -2.73 -11.92
CA THR A 155 -3.39 -1.61 -10.97
C THR A 155 -2.00 -1.43 -10.35
N MET A 156 -1.35 -2.54 -9.98
CA MET A 156 0.02 -2.50 -9.44
C MET A 156 1.05 -2.06 -10.48
N VAL A 157 0.94 -2.51 -11.74
CA VAL A 157 1.81 -2.05 -12.84
C VAL A 157 1.73 -0.53 -13.02
N LEU A 158 0.51 0.02 -13.11
CA LEU A 158 0.32 1.47 -13.27
C LEU A 158 0.87 2.25 -12.07
N LEU A 159 0.75 1.70 -10.86
CA LEU A 159 1.30 2.32 -9.66
C LEU A 159 2.84 2.28 -9.65
N ASP A 160 3.45 1.14 -10.00
CA ASP A 160 4.91 1.02 -10.07
C ASP A 160 5.48 2.01 -11.09
N GLU A 161 4.87 2.11 -12.28
CA GLU A 161 5.22 3.10 -13.29
C GLU A 161 5.09 4.53 -12.76
N GLN A 162 3.99 4.84 -12.06
CA GLN A 162 3.74 6.17 -11.50
C GLN A 162 4.74 6.54 -10.39
N LEU A 163 5.23 5.56 -9.65
CA LEU A 163 6.20 5.77 -8.57
C LEU A 163 7.66 5.66 -9.06
N ARG A 164 7.91 5.24 -10.32
CA ARG A 164 9.26 5.09 -10.88
C ARG A 164 9.96 6.44 -10.93
N GLY A 165 11.14 6.52 -10.31
CA GLY A 165 11.90 7.77 -10.17
C GLY A 165 11.34 8.75 -9.12
N SER A 166 10.25 8.43 -8.44
CA SER A 166 9.74 9.21 -7.30
C SER A 166 10.52 8.90 -6.03
N SER A 167 10.62 9.89 -5.13
CA SER A 167 11.12 9.70 -3.76
C SER A 167 10.06 9.13 -2.81
N THR A 168 8.82 8.92 -3.27
CA THR A 168 7.75 8.28 -2.50
C THR A 168 8.11 6.81 -2.23
N ALA A 169 8.35 6.48 -0.97
CA ALA A 169 8.48 5.10 -0.53
C ALA A 169 7.11 4.41 -0.56
N MET A 170 7.08 3.10 -0.80
CA MET A 170 5.87 2.29 -0.83
C MET A 170 5.99 1.17 0.18
N LEU A 171 4.99 1.06 1.07
CA LEU A 171 4.78 -0.09 1.93
C LEU A 171 3.54 -0.84 1.45
N LEU A 172 3.76 -1.98 0.81
CA LEU A 172 2.70 -2.87 0.34
C LEU A 172 2.47 -3.97 1.38
N ILE A 173 1.32 -3.94 2.04
CA ILE A 173 0.92 -4.99 2.98
C ILE A 173 0.04 -5.97 2.21
N THR A 174 0.40 -7.25 2.22
CA THR A 174 -0.35 -8.28 1.49
C THR A 174 -0.09 -9.67 2.07
N HIS A 175 -1.01 -10.60 1.88
CA HIS A 175 -0.75 -12.02 2.13
C HIS A 175 -0.21 -12.74 0.89
N ASP A 176 -0.25 -12.11 -0.29
CA ASP A 176 0.25 -12.65 -1.55
C ASP A 176 1.73 -12.30 -1.73
N LEU A 177 2.60 -13.26 -1.38
CA LEU A 177 4.05 -13.14 -1.56
C LEU A 177 4.41 -12.99 -3.05
N GLY A 178 3.67 -13.64 -3.95
CA GLY A 178 3.89 -13.60 -5.38
C GLY A 178 3.70 -12.22 -5.98
N LEU A 179 2.59 -11.59 -5.65
CA LEU A 179 2.32 -10.21 -6.01
C LEU A 179 3.38 -9.29 -5.40
N ALA A 180 3.67 -9.42 -4.10
CA ALA A 180 4.64 -8.57 -3.42
C ALA A 180 6.02 -8.63 -4.11
N ALA A 181 6.51 -9.84 -4.39
CA ALA A 181 7.82 -10.09 -4.98
C ALA A 181 8.06 -9.38 -6.32
N GLN A 182 7.00 -9.08 -7.07
CA GLN A 182 7.12 -8.39 -8.36
C GLN A 182 7.31 -6.87 -8.22
N TYR A 183 6.82 -6.26 -7.13
CA TYR A 183 6.75 -4.80 -6.98
C TYR A 183 7.58 -4.26 -5.81
N VAL A 184 8.24 -5.13 -5.04
CA VAL A 184 9.02 -4.72 -3.86
C VAL A 184 10.47 -5.22 -3.90
N THR A 185 11.38 -4.41 -3.39
CA THR A 185 12.82 -4.70 -3.34
C THR A 185 13.25 -5.31 -2.01
N ARG A 186 12.44 -5.16 -0.97
CA ARG A 186 12.68 -5.67 0.38
C ARG A 186 11.38 -6.23 0.96
N LEU A 187 11.47 -7.37 1.62
CA LEU A 187 10.33 -8.06 2.23
C LEU A 187 10.51 -8.17 3.74
N LEU A 188 9.44 -7.85 4.45
CA LEU A 188 9.24 -7.97 5.88
C LEU A 188 8.24 -9.11 6.13
N VAL A 189 8.63 -10.11 6.91
CA VAL A 189 7.76 -11.25 7.23
C VAL A 189 7.23 -11.10 8.65
N MET A 190 5.91 -11.07 8.78
CA MET A 190 5.20 -10.99 10.04
C MET A 190 4.65 -12.35 10.46
N ASP A 191 4.86 -12.71 11.72
CA ASP A 191 4.28 -13.90 12.35
C ASP A 191 3.91 -13.62 13.81
N GLY A 192 2.66 -13.89 14.19
CA GLY A 192 2.17 -13.72 15.56
C GLY A 192 2.45 -12.34 16.19
N GLY A 193 2.40 -11.26 15.41
CA GLY A 193 2.68 -9.89 15.86
C GLY A 193 4.17 -9.56 15.95
N ARG A 194 5.06 -10.38 15.40
CA ARG A 194 6.52 -10.16 15.37
C ARG A 194 7.01 -10.03 13.94
N LEU A 195 7.93 -9.10 13.70
CA LEU A 195 8.76 -9.10 12.50
C LEU A 195 9.80 -10.22 12.64
N VAL A 196 9.62 -11.32 11.92
CA VAL A 196 10.48 -12.52 12.03
C VAL A 196 11.57 -12.59 10.96
N GLU A 197 11.44 -11.81 9.89
CA GLU A 197 12.46 -11.70 8.85
C GLU A 197 12.36 -10.36 8.12
N ASP A 198 13.49 -9.80 7.75
CA ASP A 198 13.65 -8.54 7.02
C ASP A 198 14.83 -8.68 6.07
N SER A 199 14.53 -8.88 4.79
CA SER A 199 15.52 -9.28 3.79
C SER A 199 15.24 -8.63 2.44
N PRO A 200 16.26 -8.41 1.59
CA PRO A 200 16.04 -8.14 0.16
C PRO A 200 15.14 -9.21 -0.44
N THR A 201 14.21 -8.82 -1.32
CA THR A 201 13.20 -9.72 -1.90
C THR A 201 13.83 -10.97 -2.48
N ARG A 202 14.89 -10.81 -3.28
CA ARG A 202 15.61 -11.93 -3.89
C ARG A 202 16.18 -12.90 -2.85
N THR A 203 16.85 -12.38 -1.82
CA THR A 203 17.42 -13.18 -0.73
C THR A 203 16.33 -13.94 0.02
N LEU A 204 15.20 -13.30 0.30
CA LEU A 204 14.09 -13.95 0.99
C LEU A 204 13.50 -15.12 0.18
N LEU A 205 13.35 -14.94 -1.14
CA LEU A 205 12.79 -15.97 -2.02
C LEU A 205 13.74 -17.14 -2.26
N GLU A 206 15.04 -16.87 -2.36
CA GLU A 206 16.07 -17.88 -2.62
C GLU A 206 16.52 -18.61 -1.33
N GLN A 207 16.63 -17.89 -0.21
CA GLN A 207 17.20 -18.37 1.04
C GLN A 207 16.40 -17.91 2.28
N PRO A 208 15.09 -18.25 2.38
CA PRO A 208 14.26 -17.85 3.51
C PRO A 208 14.80 -18.43 4.82
N GLN A 209 14.95 -17.61 5.85
CA GLN A 209 15.56 -18.03 7.13
C GLN A 209 14.51 -18.49 8.14
N SER A 210 13.46 -17.68 8.32
CA SER A 210 12.38 -17.94 9.27
C SER A 210 11.50 -19.10 8.81
N LYS A 211 10.89 -19.81 9.77
CA LYS A 211 9.93 -20.90 9.49
C LYS A 211 8.77 -20.40 8.62
N THR A 212 8.28 -19.19 8.91
CA THR A 212 7.16 -18.57 8.21
C THR A 212 7.54 -18.16 6.78
N ALA A 213 8.72 -17.56 6.57
CA ALA A 213 9.21 -17.29 5.21
C ALA A 213 9.38 -18.57 4.39
N LYS A 214 9.93 -19.64 4.99
CA LYS A 214 10.07 -20.95 4.32
C LYS A 214 8.70 -21.49 3.90
N SER A 215 7.69 -21.40 4.75
CA SER A 215 6.33 -21.83 4.44
C SER A 215 5.71 -21.01 3.30
N LEU A 216 5.85 -19.68 3.33
CA LEU A 216 5.34 -18.79 2.27
C LEU A 216 6.03 -19.07 0.94
N CYS A 217 7.35 -19.26 0.95
CA CYS A 217 8.12 -19.55 -0.26
C CYS A 217 7.88 -20.97 -0.80
N ALA A 218 7.55 -21.94 0.06
CA ALA A 218 7.26 -23.32 -0.35
C ALA A 218 6.00 -23.42 -1.22
N HIS A 219 5.03 -22.52 -1.02
CA HIS A 219 3.84 -22.42 -1.86
C HIS A 219 4.20 -21.69 -3.16
N ARG A 220 5.08 -22.25 -4.00
CA ARG A 220 5.66 -21.65 -5.22
C ARG A 220 4.67 -21.44 -6.39
N SER A 221 3.42 -21.10 -6.15
CA SER A 221 2.44 -20.81 -7.21
C SER A 221 2.70 -19.52 -8.00
N TRP A 222 3.72 -18.73 -7.63
CA TRP A 222 3.95 -17.38 -8.14
C TRP A 222 5.04 -17.23 -9.21
N LEU A 223 5.83 -18.27 -9.50
CA LEU A 223 6.82 -18.27 -10.59
C LEU A 223 6.19 -18.51 -11.97
N SER A 224 4.88 -18.77 -12.03
CA SER A 224 4.15 -19.18 -13.23
C SER A 224 3.28 -18.09 -13.85
N LEU A 225 3.39 -16.82 -13.41
CA LEU A 225 2.72 -15.72 -14.11
C LEU A 225 3.63 -15.20 -15.23
N PRO A 226 3.19 -15.23 -16.50
CA PRO A 226 4.00 -14.79 -17.62
C PRO A 226 4.30 -13.29 -17.52
N CYS A 227 5.53 -12.95 -17.89
CA CYS A 227 5.98 -11.58 -18.13
C CYS A 227 5.11 -10.86 -19.17
#